data_AF-A0ABD2XEV8-F1
#
_entry.id   AF-A0ABD2XEV8-F1
#
_cell.length_a   1.000
_cell.length_b   1.000
_cell.length_c   1.000
_cell.angle_alpha   90.00
_cell.angle_beta   90.00
_cell.angle_gamma   90.00
#
_symmetry.space_group_name_H-M   'P 1'
#
loop_
_entity.id
_entity.type
_entity.pdbx_description
1 polymer ?
#
loop_
_entity_poly.entity_id
_entity_poly.type
_entity_poly.pdbx_seq_one_letter_code
_entity_poly.pdbx_strand_id
1 'polypeptide(L)'
;MRAAAISWLFVTFLIISAAFNDAEELNVKCVPKTRFKFYCNTCWCSEEGITRLCTKKYCPENIFNRDGSLKAPINIHDKLKVSPFSVDDVYYYT
;
A
#
# COMPACT_ATOMS: atom_id res chain seq x y z
N MET A 1 -52.66 -24.39 -5.76
CA MET A 1 -51.36 -23.69 -5.68
C MET A 1 -50.47 -24.51 -4.75
N ARG A 2 -49.49 -25.27 -5.27
CA ARG A 2 -48.59 -26.08 -4.43
C ARG A 2 -47.44 -25.18 -3.99
N ALA A 3 -47.45 -24.75 -2.73
CA ALA A 3 -46.28 -24.13 -2.13
C ALA A 3 -45.15 -25.17 -2.16
N ALA A 4 -44.05 -24.87 -2.85
CA ALA A 4 -42.88 -25.73 -2.86
C ALA A 4 -42.30 -25.74 -1.45
N ALA A 5 -42.36 -26.90 -0.77
CA ALA A 5 -41.66 -27.11 0.48
C ALA A 5 -40.16 -27.21 0.16
N ILE A 6 -39.47 -26.07 0.22
CA ILE A 6 -38.02 -25.99 0.01
C ILE A 6 -37.37 -26.78 1.16
N SER A 7 -36.81 -27.95 0.85
CA SER A 7 -36.19 -28.82 1.84
C SER A 7 -35.13 -28.04 2.62
N TRP A 8 -35.09 -28.22 3.94
CA TRP A 8 -34.15 -27.54 4.83
C TRP A 8 -32.69 -27.73 4.41
N LEU A 9 -32.37 -28.82 3.70
CA LEU A 9 -31.04 -29.06 3.11
C LEU A 9 -30.69 -28.06 2.00
N PHE A 10 -31.66 -27.62 1.21
CA PHE A 10 -31.44 -26.57 0.21
C PHE A 10 -31.29 -25.20 0.88
N VAL A 11 -32.07 -24.94 1.93
CA VAL A 11 -31.95 -23.70 2.70
C VAL A 11 -30.56 -23.63 3.34
N THR A 12 -30.09 -24.69 3.98
CA THR A 12 -28.75 -24.72 4.59
C THR A 12 -27.64 -24.63 3.55
N PHE A 13 -27.76 -25.26 2.39
CA PHE A 13 -26.78 -25.15 1.31
C PHE A 13 -26.66 -23.71 0.78
N LEU A 14 -27.78 -23.01 0.63
CA LEU A 14 -27.80 -21.59 0.24
C LEU A 14 -27.15 -20.70 1.31
N ILE A 15 -27.46 -20.93 2.59
CA ILE A 15 -26.85 -20.19 3.71
C ILE A 15 -25.33 -20.44 3.78
N ILE A 16 -24.89 -21.69 3.57
CA ILE A 16 -23.46 -22.04 3.53
C ILE A 16 -22.76 -21.31 2.38
N SER A 17 -23.36 -21.27 1.18
CA SER A 17 -22.77 -20.57 0.03
C SER A 17 -22.62 -19.05 0.23
N ALA A 18 -23.52 -18.43 1.01
CA ALA A 18 -23.43 -17.01 1.34
C ALA A 18 -22.32 -16.69 2.35
N ALA A 19 -21.91 -17.65 3.18
CA ALA A 19 -20.91 -17.48 4.23
C ALA A 19 -19.45 -17.62 3.77
N PHE A 20 -19.19 -18.00 2.51
CA PHE A 20 -17.83 -18.24 1.98
C PHE A 20 -17.18 -17.01 1.31
N ASN A 21 -17.77 -15.82 1.37
CA ASN A 21 -17.28 -14.66 0.61
C ASN A 21 -16.27 -13.77 1.35
N ASP A 22 -15.87 -14.10 2.58
CA ASP A 22 -15.03 -13.23 3.39
C ASP A 22 -13.54 -13.60 3.29
N ALA A 23 -13.01 -13.53 2.07
CA ALA A 23 -11.59 -13.28 1.87
C ALA A 23 -11.49 -11.95 1.14
N GLU A 24 -11.58 -10.85 1.89
CA GLU A 24 -11.12 -9.54 1.43
C GLU A 24 -9.61 -9.63 1.25
N GLU A 25 -9.20 -10.24 0.13
CA GLU A 25 -7.87 -10.13 -0.40
C GLU A 25 -7.61 -8.64 -0.55
N LEU A 26 -6.72 -8.10 0.28
CA LEU A 26 -6.14 -6.78 0.10
C LEU A 26 -5.49 -6.81 -1.29
N ASN A 27 -6.27 -6.45 -2.31
CA ASN A 27 -6.01 -6.64 -3.74
C ASN A 27 -4.86 -5.72 -4.18
N VAL A 28 -3.66 -5.98 -3.69
CA VAL A 28 -2.45 -5.31 -4.13
C VAL A 28 -2.00 -6.01 -5.40
N LYS A 29 -2.58 -5.58 -6.53
CA LYS A 29 -2.10 -6.01 -7.84
C LYS A 29 -0.82 -5.25 -8.18
N CYS A 30 0.28 -5.97 -8.29
CA CYS A 30 1.56 -5.45 -8.79
C CYS A 30 2.10 -6.37 -9.89
N VAL A 31 3.04 -5.85 -10.70
CA VAL A 31 3.62 -6.64 -11.79
C VAL A 31 4.54 -7.72 -11.19
N PRO A 32 4.32 -9.01 -11.46
CA PRO A 32 5.11 -10.10 -10.89
C PRO A 32 6.62 -9.91 -11.01
N LYS A 33 7.36 -10.28 -9.96
CA LYS A 33 8.84 -10.23 -9.91
C LYS A 33 9.43 -8.84 -10.16
N THR A 34 8.65 -7.77 -10.05
CA THR A 34 9.16 -6.40 -10.22
C THR A 34 9.56 -5.73 -8.91
N ARG A 35 10.40 -4.71 -9.06
CA ARG A 35 10.72 -3.75 -8.00
C ARG A 35 10.11 -2.41 -8.37
N PHE A 36 9.47 -1.76 -7.42
CA PHE A 36 8.85 -0.46 -7.62
C PHE A 36 8.93 0.40 -6.36
N LYS A 37 8.57 1.68 -6.49
CA LYS A 37 8.49 2.60 -5.36
C LYS A 37 7.04 2.73 -4.89
N PHE A 38 6.87 2.75 -3.57
CA PHE A 38 5.63 3.10 -2.92
C PHE A 38 5.93 4.22 -1.92
N TYR A 39 5.63 5.46 -2.31
CA TYR A 39 6.26 6.63 -1.70
C TYR A 39 7.79 6.50 -1.70
N CYS A 40 8.45 6.85 -0.60
CA CYS A 40 9.91 6.72 -0.47
C CYS A 40 10.39 5.27 -0.28
N ASN A 41 9.47 4.32 -0.04
CA ASN A 41 9.82 2.92 0.20
C ASN A 41 10.07 2.17 -1.10
N THR A 42 11.04 1.26 -1.05
CA THR A 42 11.26 0.28 -2.13
C THR A 42 10.43 -0.96 -1.83
N CYS A 43 9.69 -1.44 -2.82
CA CYS A 43 8.87 -2.64 -2.71
C CYS A 43 9.28 -3.70 -3.74
N TRP A 44 9.05 -4.95 -3.39
CA TRP A 44 9.20 -6.13 -4.24
C TRP A 44 7.85 -6.82 -4.38
N CYS A 45 7.43 -7.07 -5.62
CA CYS A 45 6.22 -7.82 -5.91
C CYS A 45 6.51 -9.33 -5.89
N SER A 46 5.57 -10.12 -5.37
CA SER A 46 5.66 -11.59 -5.40
C SER A 46 5.56 -12.14 -6.83
N GLU A 47 5.75 -13.45 -6.98
CA GLU A 47 5.65 -14.14 -8.27
C GLU A 47 4.20 -14.21 -8.78
N GLU A 48 3.24 -14.22 -7.87
CA GLU A 48 1.80 -14.29 -8.17
C GLU A 48 1.21 -12.89 -8.46
N GLY A 49 1.93 -11.81 -8.12
CA GLY A 49 1.46 -10.44 -8.34
C GLY A 49 0.43 -9.92 -7.34
N ILE A 50 0.19 -10.67 -6.25
CA ILE A 50 -0.87 -10.39 -5.26
C ILE A 50 -0.32 -9.89 -3.91
N THR A 51 0.98 -10.13 -3.63
CA THR A 51 1.62 -9.63 -2.42
C THR A 51 2.84 -8.78 -2.75
N ARG A 52 3.18 -7.89 -1.81
CA ARG A 52 4.41 -7.08 -1.88
C ARG A 52 5.09 -6.99 -0.52
N LEU A 53 6.42 -6.98 -0.54
CA LEU A 53 7.24 -6.64 0.61
C LEU A 53 7.83 -5.26 0.41
N CYS A 54 7.73 -4.35 1.38
CA CYS A 54 8.29 -3.00 1.28
C CYS A 54 9.27 -2.71 2.42
N THR A 55 10.27 -1.87 2.17
CA THR A 55 11.03 -1.23 3.26
C THR A 55 10.09 -0.41 4.16
N LYS A 56 10.52 -0.13 5.39
CA LYS A 56 9.74 0.62 6.39
C LYS A 56 10.38 1.97 6.75
N LYS A 57 10.63 2.81 5.75
CA LYS A 57 11.06 4.19 5.93
C LYS A 57 9.85 5.07 6.20
N TYR A 58 10.02 6.08 7.06
CA TYR A 58 9.05 7.18 7.17
C TYR A 58 9.08 8.01 5.89
N CYS A 59 7.93 8.14 5.23
CA CYS A 59 7.78 8.91 3.99
C CYS A 59 6.86 10.11 4.24
N PRO A 60 7.40 11.34 4.25
CA PRO A 60 6.56 12.54 4.36
C PRO A 60 5.63 12.65 3.14
N GLU A 61 4.31 12.65 3.39
CA GLU A 61 3.29 12.69 2.33
C GLU A 61 3.28 14.01 1.55
N ASN A 62 3.81 15.08 2.14
CA ASN A 62 3.98 16.38 1.48
C ASN A 62 5.17 16.41 0.51
N ILE A 63 6.03 15.38 0.53
CA ILE A 63 7.23 15.29 -0.32
C ILE A 63 7.05 14.23 -1.41
N PHE A 64 6.55 13.05 -1.05
CA PHE A 64 6.47 11.91 -1.97
C PHE A 64 5.04 11.67 -2.48
N ASN A 65 4.94 11.35 -3.77
CA ASN A 65 3.77 10.74 -4.36
C ASN A 65 3.78 9.23 -4.13
N ARG A 66 2.62 8.58 -4.29
CA ARG A 66 2.47 7.14 -4.10
C ARG A 66 3.39 6.32 -5.01
N ASP A 67 3.65 6.78 -6.22
CA ASP A 67 4.55 6.15 -7.19
C ASP A 67 6.05 6.35 -6.88
N GLY A 68 6.37 7.10 -5.83
CA GLY A 68 7.72 7.44 -5.42
C GLY A 68 8.33 8.67 -6.09
N SER A 69 7.60 9.33 -6.99
CA SER A 69 8.01 10.63 -7.51
C SER A 69 7.90 11.72 -6.45
N LEU A 70 8.64 12.81 -6.64
CA LEU A 70 8.55 13.98 -5.76
C LEU A 70 7.38 14.87 -6.18
N LYS A 71 6.65 15.40 -5.21
CA LYS A 71 5.73 16.51 -5.41
C LYS A 71 6.59 17.74 -5.76
N ALA A 72 6.52 18.17 -7.03
CA ALA A 72 7.38 19.19 -7.65
C ALA A 72 7.47 20.52 -6.89
N PRO A 73 8.42 21.37 -7.31
CA PRO A 73 9.76 21.38 -6.75
C PRO A 73 9.71 21.73 -5.27
N ILE A 74 10.42 20.94 -4.48
CA ILE A 74 10.61 21.26 -3.08
C ILE A 74 11.53 22.48 -3.06
N ASN A 75 11.02 23.66 -2.70
CA ASN A 75 11.90 24.60 -2.02
C ASN A 75 12.22 23.94 -0.69
N ILE A 76 13.30 23.14 -0.68
CA ILE A 76 13.70 22.25 0.43
C ILE A 76 13.77 23.07 1.74
N HIS A 77 14.06 24.37 1.63
CA HIS A 77 14.11 25.36 2.70
C HIS A 77 12.73 25.77 3.27
N ASP A 78 11.65 25.77 2.48
CA ASP A 78 10.36 26.32 2.92
C ASP A 78 9.38 25.26 3.46
N LYS A 79 9.53 23.99 3.06
CA LYS A 79 8.54 22.92 3.35
C LYS A 79 8.97 21.97 4.46
N LEU A 80 10.26 21.79 4.65
CA LEU A 80 10.82 21.21 5.85
C LEU A 80 11.21 22.44 6.70
N LYS A 81 10.72 22.59 7.93
CA LYS A 81 11.29 23.59 8.87
C LYS A 81 12.72 23.20 9.29
N VAL A 82 13.53 22.76 8.34
CA VAL A 82 14.95 22.62 8.48
C VAL A 82 15.42 24.04 8.22
N SER A 83 15.75 24.75 9.31
CA SER A 83 16.67 25.90 9.25
C SER A 83 17.68 25.61 8.15
N PRO A 84 18.01 26.56 7.25
CA PRO A 84 19.00 26.29 6.21
C PRO A 84 20.15 25.58 6.90
N PHE A 85 20.34 24.29 6.59
CA PHE A 85 21.52 23.59 7.03
C PHE A 85 22.59 24.21 6.15
N SER A 86 23.02 25.39 6.59
CA SER A 86 24.16 26.11 6.12
C SER A 86 25.27 25.08 6.12
N VAL A 87 25.93 25.00 4.97
CA VAL A 87 27.08 24.13 4.70
C VAL A 87 28.26 24.45 5.65
N ASP A 88 28.08 25.33 6.63
CA ASP A 88 29.03 25.84 7.60
C ASP A 88 29.15 24.96 8.86
N ASP A 89 28.20 24.05 9.14
CA ASP A 89 28.23 23.20 10.35
C ASP A 89 29.12 21.95 10.23
N VAL A 90 29.81 21.77 9.10
CA VAL A 90 30.75 20.65 8.89
C VAL A 90 32.07 20.83 9.68
N TYR A 91 32.33 22.02 10.26
CA TYR A 91 33.58 22.32 10.96
C TYR A 91 33.63 21.94 12.46
N TYR A 92 32.56 21.43 13.07
CA TYR A 92 32.53 21.14 14.52
C TYR A 92 32.57 19.67 14.91
N TYR A 93 32.88 18.77 13.97
CA TYR A 93 33.07 17.34 14.26
C TYR A 93 34.48 16.82 13.92
N THR A 94 35.51 17.68 14.02
CA THR A 94 36.92 17.28 14.11
C THR A 94 37.49 17.59 15.48
#